data_AF-A0A812MS22-F1
#
_entry.id   AF-A0A812MS22-F1
#
_cell.length_a   1.000
_cell.length_b   1.000
_cell.length_c   1.000
_cell.angle_alpha   90.00
_cell.angle_beta   90.00
_cell.angle_gamma   90.00
#
_symmetry.space_group_name_H-M   'P 1'
#
loop_
_entity.id
_entity.type
_entity.pdbx_description
1 polymer ?
#
loop_
_entity_poly.entity_id
_entity_poly.type
_entity_poly.pdbx_seq_one_letter_code
_entity_poly.pdbx_strand_id
1 'polypeptide(L)'
;MAAFLHSRPASQKAKLIIRPTFLGPCLVSVPVGLSCVVLAMTFLPSAVLDQLDDEQTVLWPVLGTLVFLAFYTSVATSRAYFRSVEVLQEELSRFVASSTLCWCCSQDHRSVSGEVLACDRRIVLQCITSWFGSVERFEETVRTEVQRSLADQLSKEIFTFSQVAASAVPLLWHFMDTASEKLHQHGIVIWRGAARELVRGLGWGLGVLPVAFFVTAQLTHLLRRRRAWRCCDVATNCFILGVCILIFVAALYLEQHCWIFEKNFFPDDDGDVLRFQWNFLPGTSLFALIFFVLAAMLSMGRRHANCVKPTSVQPEGQTNQSGANLTPANQEAQFARPASPQLPGVEPL
;
A
#
# COMPACT_ATOMS: atom_id res chain seq x y z
N MET A 1 -2.78 -11.59 -20.71
CA MET A 1 -2.84 -12.42 -19.49
C MET A 1 -2.75 -13.91 -19.81
N ALA A 2 -3.69 -14.49 -20.57
CA ALA A 2 -3.69 -15.92 -20.94
C ALA A 2 -2.34 -16.40 -21.50
N ALA A 3 -1.78 -15.68 -22.48
CA ALA A 3 -0.47 -16.00 -23.07
C ALA A 3 0.68 -15.99 -22.04
N PHE A 4 0.63 -15.10 -21.04
CA PHE A 4 1.65 -15.03 -19.98
C PHE A 4 1.55 -16.19 -18.99
N LEU A 5 0.33 -16.64 -18.68
CA LEU A 5 0.11 -17.82 -17.84
C LEU A 5 0.56 -19.10 -18.56
N HIS A 6 0.33 -19.18 -19.88
CA HIS A 6 0.69 -20.33 -20.69
C HIS A 6 2.19 -20.41 -21.05
N SER A 7 2.89 -19.28 -21.18
CA SER A 7 4.30 -19.27 -21.65
C SER A 7 5.31 -19.89 -20.68
N ARG A 8 4.86 -20.43 -19.54
CA ARG A 8 5.73 -21.04 -18.53
C ARG A 8 5.63 -22.57 -18.58
N PRO A 9 6.74 -23.30 -18.39
CA PRO A 9 6.71 -24.75 -18.33
C PRO A 9 5.86 -25.22 -17.14
N ALA A 10 5.16 -26.35 -17.31
CA ALA A 10 4.24 -26.89 -16.30
C ALA A 10 4.89 -27.17 -14.92
N SER A 11 6.22 -27.30 -14.87
CA SER A 11 6.98 -27.48 -13.62
C SER A 11 7.21 -26.19 -12.83
N GLN A 12 6.99 -25.01 -13.42
CA GLN A 12 7.28 -23.72 -12.79
C GLN A 12 6.01 -22.93 -12.54
N LYS A 13 5.70 -22.66 -11.26
CA LYS A 13 4.58 -21.79 -10.88
C LYS A 13 4.82 -20.38 -11.44
N ALA A 14 3.85 -19.86 -12.19
CA ALA A 14 3.96 -18.53 -12.78
C ALA A 14 4.08 -17.46 -11.67
N LYS A 15 5.24 -16.82 -11.57
CA LYS A 15 5.41 -15.63 -10.73
C LYS A 15 4.82 -14.43 -11.46
N LEU A 16 3.50 -14.28 -11.36
CA LEU A 16 2.80 -13.09 -11.81
C LEU A 16 3.25 -11.92 -10.91
N ILE A 17 3.62 -10.77 -11.46
CA ILE A 17 3.90 -9.55 -10.68
C ILE A 17 2.92 -8.49 -11.16
N ILE A 18 1.91 -8.19 -10.34
CA ILE A 18 0.87 -7.20 -10.64
C ILE A 18 1.26 -5.91 -9.93
N ARG A 19 1.57 -4.88 -10.72
CA ARG A 19 1.86 -3.53 -10.22
C ARG A 19 0.66 -2.63 -10.54
N PRO A 20 -0.17 -2.28 -9.56
CA PRO A 20 -1.26 -1.35 -9.79
C PRO A 20 -0.69 0.02 -10.14
N THR A 21 -1.17 0.62 -11.22
CA THR A 21 -0.80 1.99 -11.62
C THR A 21 -1.14 3.02 -10.54
N PHE A 22 -2.20 2.76 -9.76
CA PHE A 22 -2.61 3.61 -8.63
C PHE A 22 -1.64 3.61 -7.44
N LEU A 23 -0.67 2.70 -7.39
CA LEU A 23 0.35 2.69 -6.32
C LEU A 23 1.30 3.89 -6.43
N GLY A 24 1.57 4.36 -7.66
CA GLY A 24 2.49 5.47 -7.92
C GLY A 24 2.12 6.75 -7.16
N PRO A 25 0.90 7.30 -7.33
CA PRO A 25 0.45 8.47 -6.59
C PRO A 25 0.53 8.32 -5.06
N CYS A 26 0.25 7.12 -4.54
CA CYS A 26 0.37 6.85 -3.10
C CYS A 26 1.83 6.93 -2.62
N LEU A 27 2.78 6.39 -3.39
CA LEU A 27 4.20 6.43 -3.06
C LEU A 27 4.82 7.82 -3.22
N VAL A 28 4.31 8.64 -4.13
CA VAL A 28 4.80 10.01 -4.38
C VAL A 28 4.19 11.01 -3.39
N SER A 29 2.94 10.82 -2.97
CA SER A 29 2.26 11.76 -2.07
C SER A 29 2.92 11.90 -0.69
N VAL A 30 3.45 10.81 -0.13
CA VAL A 30 4.16 10.83 1.17
C VAL A 30 5.44 11.68 1.15
N PRO A 31 6.43 11.44 0.27
CA PRO A 31 7.64 12.26 0.23
C PRO A 31 7.33 13.70 -0.17
N VAL A 32 6.34 13.96 -1.04
CA VAL A 32 5.90 15.34 -1.34
C VAL A 32 5.37 16.02 -0.08
N GLY A 33 4.51 15.34 0.68
CA GLY A 33 3.99 15.85 1.95
C GLY A 33 5.10 16.13 2.97
N LEU A 34 6.07 15.22 3.09
CA LEU A 34 7.25 15.40 3.95
C LEU A 34 8.09 16.60 3.51
N SER A 35 8.36 16.75 2.20
CA SER A 35 9.09 17.89 1.67
C SER A 35 8.37 19.21 1.97
N CYS A 36 7.04 19.26 1.85
CA CYS A 36 6.28 20.46 2.21
C CYS A 36 6.44 20.83 3.69
N VAL A 37 6.39 19.85 4.59
CA VAL A 37 6.57 20.08 6.03
C VAL A 37 8.00 20.51 6.35
N VAL A 38 8.99 19.83 5.79
CA VAL A 38 10.41 20.17 5.97
C VAL A 38 10.71 21.57 5.46
N LEU A 39 10.23 21.92 4.26
CA LEU A 39 10.43 23.27 3.71
C LEU A 39 9.81 24.33 4.61
N ALA A 40 8.59 24.10 5.13
CA ALA A 40 7.99 25.03 6.06
C ALA A 40 8.83 25.19 7.34
N MET A 41 9.33 24.09 7.91
CA MET A 41 10.22 24.15 9.07
C MET A 41 11.51 24.92 8.79
N THR A 42 12.08 24.81 7.59
CA THR A 42 13.30 25.54 7.20
C THR A 42 13.05 27.03 6.98
N PHE A 43 11.90 27.41 6.42
CA PHE A 43 11.58 28.82 6.13
C PHE A 43 10.96 29.58 7.30
N LEU A 44 10.50 28.88 8.35
CA LEU A 44 10.05 29.50 9.59
C LEU A 44 11.29 29.96 10.38
N PRO A 45 11.58 31.28 10.43
CA PRO A 45 12.85 31.75 11.00
C PRO A 45 12.90 31.40 12.48
N SER A 46 13.99 30.75 12.92
CA SER A 46 14.23 30.48 14.35
C SER A 46 14.24 31.78 15.17
N ALA A 47 14.67 32.89 14.57
CA ALA A 47 14.62 34.21 15.20
C ALA A 47 13.19 34.71 15.49
N VAL A 48 12.20 34.31 14.69
CA VAL A 48 10.79 34.61 14.95
C VAL A 48 10.28 33.73 16.09
N LEU A 49 10.71 32.48 16.15
CA LEU A 49 10.42 31.54 17.23
C LEU A 49 10.95 32.01 18.59
N ASP A 50 12.15 32.57 18.65
CA ASP A 50 12.79 33.01 19.90
C ASP A 50 12.26 34.35 20.43
N GLN A 51 11.71 35.22 19.57
CA GLN A 51 11.14 36.52 20.00
C GLN A 51 9.69 36.42 20.49
N LEU A 52 9.08 35.25 20.35
CA LEU A 52 7.65 35.04 20.52
C LEU A 52 7.37 34.00 21.62
N ASP A 53 7.82 34.26 22.85
CA ASP A 53 7.49 33.45 24.01
C ASP A 53 5.96 33.28 24.20
N ASP A 54 5.13 34.24 23.75
CA ASP A 54 3.66 34.17 23.78
C ASP A 54 3.02 33.63 22.46
N GLU A 55 3.65 33.78 21.28
CA GLU A 55 3.06 33.30 19.99
C GLU A 55 3.44 31.87 19.61
N GLN A 56 4.15 31.13 20.49
CA GLN A 56 4.30 29.69 20.33
C GLN A 56 2.92 28.99 20.20
N THR A 57 1.87 29.59 20.76
CA THR A 57 0.46 29.18 20.62
C THR A 57 -0.05 29.21 19.17
N VAL A 58 0.47 30.08 18.30
CA VAL A 58 0.01 30.24 16.90
C VAL A 58 0.77 29.35 15.93
N LEU A 59 2.07 29.13 16.16
CA LEU A 59 2.92 28.37 15.25
C LEU A 59 2.53 26.89 15.16
N TRP A 60 2.28 26.24 16.30
CA TRP A 60 1.93 24.81 16.34
C TRP A 60 0.64 24.50 15.57
N PRO A 61 -0.45 25.28 15.71
CA PRO A 61 -1.64 25.13 14.85
C PRO A 61 -1.35 25.32 13.36
N VAL A 62 -0.51 26.28 12.98
CA VAL A 62 -0.16 26.53 11.57
C VAL A 62 0.59 25.33 10.99
N LEU A 63 1.61 24.85 11.69
CA LEU A 63 2.35 23.65 11.29
C LEU A 63 1.45 22.41 11.26
N GLY A 64 0.60 22.23 12.27
CA GLY A 64 -0.37 21.15 12.32
C GLY A 64 -1.35 21.19 11.14
N THR A 65 -1.81 22.38 10.76
CA THR A 65 -2.67 22.58 9.58
C THR A 65 -1.93 22.25 8.29
N LEU A 66 -0.67 22.65 8.16
CA LEU A 66 0.15 22.32 7.00
C LEU A 66 0.38 20.81 6.87
N VAL A 67 0.76 20.14 7.96
CA VAL A 67 0.90 18.68 8.03
C VAL A 67 -0.42 18.02 7.64
N PHE A 68 -1.54 18.52 8.17
CA PHE A 68 -2.85 18.00 7.84
C PHE A 68 -3.14 18.08 6.33
N LEU A 69 -2.95 19.25 5.72
CA LEU A 69 -3.18 19.44 4.29
C LEU A 69 -2.22 18.59 3.43
N ALA A 70 -0.95 18.54 3.79
CA ALA A 70 0.09 17.80 3.09
C ALA A 70 -0.20 16.29 3.04
N PHE A 71 -0.65 15.71 4.15
CA PHE A 71 -0.88 14.26 4.25
C PHE A 71 -2.33 13.83 4.00
N TYR A 72 -3.31 14.76 3.97
CA TYR A 72 -4.70 14.42 3.67
C TYR A 72 -4.86 13.72 2.32
N THR A 73 -4.15 14.23 1.30
CA THR A 73 -4.15 13.63 -0.05
C THR A 73 -3.55 12.21 -0.04
N SER A 74 -2.50 11.98 0.75
CA SER A 74 -1.88 10.66 0.93
C SER A 74 -2.86 9.64 1.53
N VAL A 75 -3.60 10.03 2.57
CA VAL A 75 -4.62 9.17 3.21
C VAL A 75 -5.77 8.90 2.25
N ALA A 76 -6.28 9.93 1.56
CA ALA A 76 -7.39 9.79 0.62
C ALA A 76 -7.04 8.88 -0.57
N THR A 77 -5.85 9.06 -1.16
CA THR A 77 -5.36 8.24 -2.28
C THR A 77 -5.11 6.80 -1.84
N SER A 78 -4.54 6.57 -0.65
CA SER A 78 -4.36 5.23 -0.08
C SER A 78 -5.68 4.48 0.07
N ARG A 79 -6.74 5.13 0.57
CA ARG A 79 -8.06 4.50 0.69
C ARG A 79 -8.69 4.23 -0.66
N ALA A 80 -8.59 5.17 -1.60
CA ALA A 80 -9.08 4.97 -2.96
C ALA A 80 -8.39 3.76 -3.61
N TYR A 81 -7.07 3.63 -3.41
CA TYR A 81 -6.30 2.47 -3.83
C TYR A 81 -6.86 1.17 -3.25
N PHE A 82 -7.02 1.07 -1.91
CA PHE A 82 -7.55 -0.15 -1.29
C PHE A 82 -8.95 -0.52 -1.80
N ARG A 83 -9.81 0.47 -2.06
CA ARG A 83 -11.12 0.25 -2.68
C ARG A 83 -11.00 -0.31 -4.09
N SER A 84 -10.12 0.24 -4.91
CA SER A 84 -9.88 -0.27 -6.27
C SER A 84 -9.36 -1.70 -6.27
N VAL A 85 -8.56 -2.08 -5.27
CA VAL A 85 -8.12 -3.48 -5.08
C VAL A 85 -9.30 -4.41 -4.80
N GLU A 86 -10.24 -4.01 -3.93
CA GLU A 86 -11.44 -4.81 -3.66
C GLU A 86 -12.32 -4.97 -4.89
N VAL A 87 -12.57 -3.88 -5.62
CA VAL A 87 -13.37 -3.94 -6.85
C VAL A 87 -12.71 -4.87 -7.87
N LEU A 88 -11.39 -4.77 -8.05
CA LEU A 88 -10.67 -5.66 -8.96
C LEU A 88 -10.74 -7.13 -8.51
N GLN A 89 -10.69 -7.41 -7.21
CA GLN A 89 -10.87 -8.76 -6.67
C GLN A 89 -12.27 -9.31 -6.94
N GLU A 90 -13.30 -8.46 -6.82
CA GLU A 90 -14.69 -8.82 -7.11
C GLU A 90 -14.89 -9.07 -8.61
N GLU A 91 -14.38 -8.19 -9.48
CA GLU A 91 -14.43 -8.35 -10.94
C GLU A 91 -13.74 -9.63 -11.40
N LEU A 92 -12.57 -9.95 -10.84
CA LEU A 92 -11.88 -11.21 -11.13
C LEU A 92 -12.65 -12.43 -10.64
N SER A 93 -13.35 -12.35 -9.50
CA SER A 93 -14.17 -13.46 -8.99
C SER A 93 -15.35 -13.79 -9.89
N ARG A 94 -15.88 -12.79 -10.60
CA ARG A 94 -17.00 -12.91 -11.54
C ARG A 94 -16.54 -12.93 -13.00
N PHE A 95 -15.25 -13.05 -13.25
CA PHE A 95 -14.71 -12.97 -14.60
C PHE A 95 -15.28 -14.09 -15.48
N VAL A 96 -15.89 -13.73 -16.61
CA VAL A 96 -16.35 -14.66 -17.65
C VAL A 96 -15.74 -14.20 -18.97
N ALA A 97 -15.03 -15.07 -19.69
CA ALA A 97 -14.40 -14.75 -20.96
C ALA A 97 -15.43 -14.37 -22.03
N SER A 98 -16.67 -14.89 -21.92
CA SER A 98 -17.75 -14.53 -22.82
C SER A 98 -18.35 -13.13 -22.58
N SER A 99 -18.15 -12.54 -21.40
CA SER A 99 -18.64 -11.19 -21.10
C SER A 99 -17.64 -10.09 -21.49
N THR A 100 -16.43 -10.45 -21.96
CA THR A 100 -15.44 -9.45 -22.36
C THR A 100 -15.82 -8.80 -23.68
N LEU A 101 -15.72 -7.47 -23.74
CA LEU A 101 -15.93 -6.69 -24.95
C LEU A 101 -14.61 -6.51 -25.70
N CYS A 102 -14.64 -6.74 -27.00
CA CYS A 102 -13.55 -6.41 -27.91
C CYS A 102 -13.98 -5.23 -28.79
N TRP A 103 -13.04 -4.37 -29.18
CA TRP A 103 -13.32 -3.22 -30.03
C TRP A 103 -14.02 -3.64 -31.34
N CYS A 104 -13.56 -4.73 -31.97
CA CYS A 104 -14.19 -5.26 -33.17
C CYS A 104 -15.69 -5.60 -32.98
N CYS A 105 -16.08 -6.13 -31.81
CA CYS A 105 -17.48 -6.46 -31.53
C CYS A 105 -18.33 -5.21 -31.28
N SER A 106 -17.74 -4.13 -30.77
CA SER A 106 -18.43 -2.85 -30.58
C SER A 106 -18.70 -2.10 -31.89
N GLN A 107 -17.98 -2.45 -32.96
CA GLN A 107 -18.10 -1.85 -34.30
C GLN A 107 -18.78 -2.81 -35.30
N ASP A 108 -19.54 -3.80 -34.81
CA ASP A 108 -20.19 -4.82 -35.65
C ASP A 108 -19.24 -5.50 -36.65
N HIS A 109 -17.99 -5.70 -36.23
CA HIS A 109 -16.92 -6.29 -37.04
C HIS A 109 -16.63 -5.53 -38.36
N ARG A 110 -16.78 -4.19 -38.36
CA ARG A 110 -16.44 -3.33 -39.50
C ARG A 110 -15.32 -2.35 -39.16
N SER A 111 -14.42 -2.13 -40.11
CA SER A 111 -13.40 -1.09 -40.03
C SER A 111 -14.00 0.30 -40.33
N VAL A 112 -13.22 1.36 -40.10
CA VAL A 112 -13.59 2.74 -40.49
C VAL A 112 -13.80 2.88 -42.01
N SER A 113 -13.15 2.02 -42.81
CA SER A 113 -13.33 1.95 -44.27
C SER A 113 -14.51 1.06 -44.70
N GLY A 114 -15.20 0.41 -43.77
CA GLY A 114 -16.33 -0.48 -44.04
C GLY A 114 -15.95 -1.94 -44.33
N GLU A 115 -14.67 -2.29 -44.28
CA GLU A 115 -14.18 -3.66 -44.48
C GLU A 115 -14.55 -4.57 -43.30
N VAL A 116 -14.84 -5.84 -43.60
CA VAL A 116 -15.18 -6.83 -42.56
C VAL A 116 -13.91 -7.27 -41.84
N LEU A 117 -13.87 -7.06 -40.52
CA LEU A 117 -12.77 -7.43 -39.65
C LEU A 117 -12.97 -8.83 -39.06
N ALA A 118 -11.87 -9.57 -38.91
CA ALA A 118 -11.88 -10.80 -38.13
C ALA A 118 -12.25 -10.49 -36.67
N CYS A 119 -12.99 -11.41 -36.04
CA CYS A 119 -13.39 -11.26 -34.64
C CYS A 119 -12.22 -11.64 -33.71
N ASP A 120 -11.54 -10.64 -33.16
CA ASP A 120 -10.45 -10.83 -32.19
C ASP A 120 -10.89 -11.70 -31.01
N ARG A 121 -12.12 -11.52 -30.53
CA ARG A 121 -12.69 -12.35 -29.46
C ARG A 121 -12.69 -13.83 -29.81
N ARG A 122 -13.09 -14.18 -31.04
CA ARG A 122 -13.13 -15.58 -31.50
C ARG A 122 -11.72 -16.16 -31.56
N ILE A 123 -10.76 -15.39 -32.07
CA ILE A 123 -9.35 -15.80 -32.14
C ILE A 123 -8.81 -16.03 -30.73
N VAL A 124 -9.01 -15.09 -29.81
CA VAL A 124 -8.55 -15.20 -28.42
C VAL A 124 -9.17 -16.40 -27.71
N LEU A 125 -10.47 -16.65 -27.88
CA LEU A 125 -11.13 -17.82 -27.28
C LEU A 125 -10.58 -19.14 -27.86
N GLN A 126 -10.31 -19.21 -29.16
CA GLN A 126 -9.67 -20.39 -29.77
C GLN A 126 -8.25 -20.62 -29.21
N CYS A 127 -7.46 -19.56 -29.05
CA CYS A 127 -6.15 -19.67 -28.41
C CYS A 127 -6.27 -20.13 -26.96
N ILE A 128 -7.22 -19.60 -26.19
CA ILE A 128 -7.48 -20.02 -24.81
C ILE A 128 -7.85 -21.51 -24.76
N THR A 129 -8.76 -21.98 -25.61
CA THR A 129 -9.11 -23.40 -25.69
C THR A 129 -7.90 -24.26 -26.06
N SER A 130 -7.06 -23.80 -26.99
CA SER A 130 -5.83 -24.51 -27.36
C SER A 130 -4.80 -24.58 -26.22
N TRP A 131 -4.71 -23.56 -25.37
CA TRP A 131 -3.73 -23.47 -24.28
C TRP A 131 -4.20 -24.12 -22.97
N PHE A 132 -5.48 -23.98 -22.65
CA PHE A 132 -6.06 -24.42 -21.37
C PHE A 132 -6.98 -25.63 -21.53
N GLY A 133 -7.19 -26.13 -22.75
CA GLY A 133 -8.11 -27.22 -23.09
C GLY A 133 -9.58 -26.79 -23.16
N SER A 134 -9.98 -25.77 -22.40
CA SER A 134 -11.33 -25.20 -22.41
C SER A 134 -11.32 -23.76 -21.91
N VAL A 135 -12.39 -23.02 -22.21
CA VAL A 135 -12.58 -21.65 -21.72
C VAL A 135 -12.89 -21.67 -20.22
N GLU A 136 -13.66 -22.65 -19.77
CA GLU A 136 -14.08 -22.84 -18.38
C GLU A 136 -12.87 -23.06 -17.46
N ARG A 137 -11.92 -23.91 -17.88
CA ARG A 137 -10.68 -24.14 -17.12
C ARG A 137 -9.81 -22.89 -17.03
N PHE A 138 -9.78 -22.09 -18.10
CA PHE A 138 -9.10 -20.79 -18.06
C PHE A 138 -9.79 -19.83 -17.08
N GLU A 139 -11.11 -19.71 -17.14
CA GLU A 139 -11.88 -18.87 -16.21
C GLU A 139 -11.68 -19.30 -14.75
N GLU A 140 -11.72 -20.60 -14.47
CA GLU A 140 -11.42 -21.14 -13.14
C GLU A 140 -10.00 -20.78 -12.68
N THR A 141 -9.01 -20.90 -13.56
CA THR A 141 -7.62 -20.52 -13.27
C THR A 141 -7.51 -19.02 -12.94
N VAL A 142 -8.24 -18.16 -13.67
CA VAL A 142 -8.28 -16.71 -13.40
C VAL A 142 -8.97 -16.42 -12.07
N ARG A 143 -10.16 -16.98 -11.84
CA ARG A 143 -10.93 -16.78 -10.61
C ARG A 143 -10.20 -17.29 -9.36
N THR A 144 -9.36 -18.31 -9.50
CA THR A 144 -8.67 -18.92 -8.34
C THR A 144 -7.22 -18.45 -8.23
N GLU A 145 -6.35 -18.81 -9.16
CA GLU A 145 -4.91 -18.60 -9.06
C GLU A 145 -4.50 -17.15 -9.26
N VAL A 146 -5.07 -16.48 -10.27
CA VAL A 146 -4.77 -15.06 -10.55
C VAL A 146 -5.34 -14.20 -9.43
N GLN A 147 -6.60 -14.45 -9.02
CA GLN A 147 -7.20 -13.73 -7.89
C GLN A 147 -6.40 -13.90 -6.60
N ARG A 148 -5.97 -15.13 -6.26
CA ARG A 148 -5.13 -15.39 -5.08
C ARG A 148 -3.79 -14.68 -5.18
N SER A 149 -3.16 -14.72 -6.36
CA SER A 149 -1.87 -14.03 -6.59
C SER A 149 -2.00 -12.52 -6.47
N LEU A 150 -3.09 -11.94 -6.99
CA LEU A 150 -3.44 -10.53 -6.82
C LEU A 150 -3.64 -10.21 -5.33
N ALA A 151 -4.47 -10.98 -4.63
CA ALA A 151 -4.72 -10.77 -3.21
C ALA A 151 -3.45 -10.86 -2.38
N ASP A 152 -2.58 -11.84 -2.65
CA ASP A 152 -1.28 -11.98 -1.98
C ASP A 152 -0.37 -10.79 -2.25
N GLN A 153 -0.17 -10.39 -3.50
CA GLN A 153 0.73 -9.28 -3.84
C GLN A 153 0.21 -7.93 -3.35
N LEU A 154 -1.09 -7.70 -3.52
CA LEU A 154 -1.73 -6.45 -3.11
C LEU A 154 -2.08 -6.40 -1.63
N SER A 155 -1.87 -7.45 -0.83
CA SER A 155 -1.97 -7.35 0.63
C SER A 155 -0.60 -7.37 1.32
N LYS A 156 0.36 -8.12 0.76
CA LYS A 156 1.67 -8.36 1.37
C LYS A 156 2.73 -7.34 0.94
N GLU A 157 2.70 -6.87 -0.31
CA GLU A 157 3.84 -6.16 -0.91
C GLU A 157 3.59 -4.69 -1.26
N ILE A 158 2.42 -4.12 -0.91
CA ILE A 158 2.09 -2.75 -1.33
C ILE A 158 3.14 -1.73 -0.83
N PHE A 159 3.56 -1.91 0.42
CA PHE A 159 4.51 -1.01 1.07
C PHE A 159 5.56 -1.81 1.80
N THR A 160 6.67 -2.01 1.12
CA THR A 160 7.88 -2.56 1.74
C THR A 160 8.52 -1.50 2.64
N PHE A 161 9.18 -1.95 3.71
CA PHE A 161 9.96 -1.05 4.57
C PHE A 161 10.95 -0.20 3.76
N SER A 162 11.57 -0.79 2.72
CA SER A 162 12.49 -0.08 1.83
C SER A 162 11.84 1.10 1.10
N GLN A 163 10.59 0.97 0.66
CA GLN A 163 9.87 2.08 0.00
C GLN A 163 9.53 3.18 1.00
N VAL A 164 9.12 2.81 2.22
CA VAL A 164 8.82 3.80 3.26
C VAL A 164 10.10 4.52 3.71
N ALA A 165 11.20 3.78 3.89
CA ALA A 165 12.52 4.36 4.16
C ALA A 165 12.97 5.30 3.03
N ALA A 166 12.75 4.93 1.76
CA ALA A 166 13.03 5.80 0.63
C ALA A 166 12.16 7.08 0.64
N SER A 167 10.91 7.00 1.12
CA SER A 167 10.07 8.19 1.27
C SER A 167 10.56 9.13 2.39
N ALA A 168 11.40 8.66 3.31
CA ALA A 168 11.97 9.43 4.41
C ALA A 168 13.14 10.34 3.98
N VAL A 169 13.61 10.23 2.73
CA VAL A 169 14.80 10.96 2.24
C VAL A 169 14.73 12.47 2.48
N PRO A 170 13.60 13.19 2.22
CA PRO A 170 13.53 14.63 2.50
C PRO A 170 13.75 14.98 3.97
N LEU A 171 13.27 14.12 4.87
CA LEU A 171 13.44 14.29 6.31
C LEU A 171 14.90 14.04 6.73
N LEU A 172 15.51 12.96 6.22
CA LEU A 172 16.93 12.67 6.48
C LEU A 172 17.83 13.80 5.96
N TRP A 173 17.52 14.34 4.79
CA TRP A 173 18.25 15.46 4.21
C TRP A 173 18.20 16.70 5.12
N HIS A 174 17.03 17.03 5.66
CA HIS A 174 16.88 18.12 6.62
C HIS A 174 17.80 17.97 7.83
N PHE A 175 17.83 16.79 8.46
CA PHE A 175 18.71 16.55 9.61
C PHE A 175 20.19 16.58 9.23
N MET A 176 20.55 16.15 8.01
CA MET A 176 21.92 16.26 7.50
C MET A 176 22.33 17.72 7.31
N ASP A 177 21.44 18.57 6.78
CA ASP A 177 21.69 20.01 6.63
C ASP A 177 21.87 20.68 8.00
N THR A 178 21.00 20.39 8.97
CA THR A 178 21.15 20.88 10.35
C THR A 178 22.45 20.40 11.01
N ALA A 179 22.84 19.14 10.79
CA ALA A 179 24.10 18.60 11.28
C ALA A 179 25.31 19.32 10.66
N SER A 180 25.24 19.62 9.36
CA SER A 180 26.27 20.34 8.61
C SER A 180 26.45 21.77 9.11
N GLU A 181 25.36 22.49 9.36
CA GLU A 181 25.39 23.84 9.93
C GLU A 181 26.10 23.85 11.29
N LYS A 182 25.75 22.92 12.19
CA LYS A 182 26.38 22.79 13.50
C LYS A 182 27.88 22.50 13.41
N LEU A 183 28.28 21.68 12.43
CA LEU A 183 29.69 21.38 12.18
C LEU A 183 30.46 22.63 11.73
N HIS A 184 29.85 23.48 10.90
CA HIS A 184 30.49 24.69 10.38
C HIS A 184 30.70 25.77 11.44
N GLN A 185 29.72 25.97 12.33
CA GLN A 185 29.74 27.10 13.25
C GLN A 185 30.80 27.01 14.37
N HIS A 186 31.29 25.82 14.75
CA HIS A 186 32.02 25.69 16.03
C HIS A 186 33.33 24.86 16.04
N GLY A 187 33.74 24.16 14.98
CA GLY A 187 35.03 23.42 14.95
C GLY A 187 35.06 22.03 15.62
N ILE A 188 36.26 21.52 15.99
CA ILE A 188 36.54 20.10 16.32
C ILE A 188 35.75 19.52 17.52
N VAL A 189 35.40 20.34 18.52
CA VAL A 189 34.71 19.86 19.75
C VAL A 189 33.22 19.50 19.48
N ILE A 190 32.68 19.77 18.27
CA ILE A 190 31.23 19.81 17.97
C ILE A 190 30.73 18.65 17.08
N TRP A 191 31.58 17.67 16.75
CA TRP A 191 31.13 16.44 16.08
C TRP A 191 29.95 15.74 16.82
N ARG A 192 29.83 15.95 18.13
CA ARG A 192 28.72 15.45 18.96
C ARG A 192 27.36 16.03 18.58
N GLY A 193 27.31 17.34 18.35
CA GLY A 193 26.07 18.02 17.96
C GLY A 193 25.59 17.50 16.60
N ALA A 194 26.51 17.37 15.65
CA ALA A 194 26.22 16.79 14.34
C ALA A 194 25.79 15.31 14.45
N ALA A 195 26.52 14.48 15.20
CA ALA A 195 26.18 13.07 15.40
C ALA A 195 24.80 12.89 16.04
N ARG A 196 24.45 13.73 17.02
CA ARG A 196 23.13 13.75 17.65
C ARG A 196 22.02 14.03 16.65
N GLU A 197 22.17 15.04 15.79
CA GLU A 197 21.17 15.34 14.75
C GLU A 197 21.05 14.23 13.72
N LEU A 198 22.15 13.59 13.32
CA LEU A 198 22.10 12.44 12.41
C LEU A 198 21.35 11.26 13.02
N VAL A 199 21.63 10.92 14.28
CA VAL A 199 20.95 9.83 14.99
C VAL A 199 19.48 10.14 15.22
N ARG A 200 19.16 11.40 15.53
CA ARG A 200 17.80 11.92 15.59
C ARG A 200 17.09 11.71 14.25
N GLY A 201 17.71 12.12 13.16
CA GLY A 201 17.17 11.95 11.82
C GLY A 201 16.93 10.49 11.44
N LEU A 202 17.84 9.57 11.80
CA LEU A 202 17.64 8.14 11.61
C LEU A 202 16.47 7.60 12.44
N GLY A 203 16.33 8.01 13.71
CA GLY A 203 15.21 7.63 14.56
C GLY A 203 13.86 8.09 14.01
N TRP A 204 13.78 9.33 13.54
CA TRP A 204 12.57 9.90 12.93
C TRP A 204 12.27 9.27 11.56
N GLY A 205 13.26 9.19 10.68
CA GLY A 205 13.09 8.74 9.30
C GLY A 205 12.90 7.23 9.14
N LEU A 206 13.60 6.42 9.93
CA LEU A 206 13.57 4.96 9.81
C LEU A 206 12.84 4.26 10.96
N GLY A 207 12.51 4.98 12.03
CA GLY A 207 11.71 4.49 13.15
C GLY A 207 10.28 5.04 13.12
N VAL A 208 10.13 6.33 13.48
CA VAL A 208 8.80 6.96 13.68
C VAL A 208 7.98 6.95 12.40
N LEU A 209 8.56 7.39 11.27
CA LEU A 209 7.84 7.48 10.01
C LEU A 209 7.31 6.11 9.54
N PRO A 210 8.10 5.02 9.54
CA PRO A 210 7.58 3.68 9.26
C PRO A 210 6.47 3.21 10.19
N VAL A 211 6.57 3.48 11.51
CA VAL A 211 5.51 3.14 12.47
C VAL A 211 4.21 3.88 12.11
N ALA A 212 4.27 5.20 11.95
CA ALA A 212 3.12 6.02 11.59
C ALA A 212 2.51 5.58 10.25
N PHE A 213 3.35 5.31 9.26
CA PHE A 213 2.94 4.83 7.95
C PHE A 213 2.21 3.48 8.04
N PHE A 214 2.76 2.49 8.75
CA PHE A 214 2.15 1.16 8.84
C PHE A 214 0.83 1.18 9.60
N VAL A 215 0.73 1.93 10.69
CA VAL A 215 -0.53 2.09 11.42
C VAL A 215 -1.58 2.76 10.54
N THR A 216 -1.20 3.84 9.83
CA THR A 216 -2.08 4.54 8.89
C THR A 216 -2.52 3.63 7.75
N ALA A 217 -1.62 2.83 7.18
CA ALA A 217 -1.92 1.86 6.13
C ALA A 217 -2.88 0.75 6.61
N GLN A 218 -2.76 0.30 7.86
CA GLN A 218 -3.69 -0.64 8.46
C GLN A 218 -5.08 -0.01 8.66
N LEU A 219 -5.14 1.20 9.21
CA LEU A 219 -6.40 1.91 9.42
C LEU A 219 -7.12 2.23 8.10
N THR A 220 -6.39 2.68 7.07
CA THR A 220 -6.95 2.90 5.73
C THR A 220 -7.50 1.61 5.12
N HIS A 221 -6.80 0.48 5.30
CA HIS A 221 -7.28 -0.83 4.87
C HIS A 221 -8.53 -1.29 5.65
N LEU A 222 -8.61 -1.07 6.96
CA LEU A 222 -9.77 -1.43 7.79
C LEU A 222 -10.99 -0.54 7.48
N LEU A 223 -10.75 0.75 7.25
CA LEU A 223 -11.78 1.78 7.03
C LEU A 223 -12.00 2.08 5.54
N ARG A 224 -11.63 1.15 4.66
CA ARG A 224 -11.77 1.31 3.20
C ARG A 224 -13.21 1.24 2.71
N ARG A 225 -14.14 0.61 3.45
CA ARG A 225 -15.53 0.42 3.00
C ARG A 225 -16.14 1.74 2.52
N ARG A 226 -16.78 1.73 1.34
CA ARG A 226 -17.44 2.91 0.78
C ARG A 226 -18.65 3.25 1.63
N ARG A 227 -18.74 4.49 2.10
CA ARG A 227 -19.91 5.00 2.83
C ARG A 227 -20.84 5.72 1.85
N ALA A 228 -22.14 5.69 2.13
CA ALA A 228 -23.15 6.34 1.27
C ALA A 228 -22.98 7.86 1.24
N TRP A 229 -22.47 8.46 2.31
CA TRP A 229 -22.38 9.92 2.47
C TRP A 229 -20.94 10.42 2.34
N ARG A 230 -20.74 11.48 1.55
CA ARG A 230 -19.43 12.13 1.33
C ARG A 230 -18.81 12.64 2.63
N CYS A 231 -19.61 13.23 3.52
CA CYS A 231 -19.13 13.73 4.80
C CYS A 231 -18.51 12.63 5.67
N CYS A 232 -19.08 11.42 5.65
CA CYS A 232 -18.51 10.29 6.39
C CYS A 232 -17.17 9.82 5.82
N ASP A 233 -16.97 9.95 4.51
CA ASP A 233 -15.69 9.63 3.87
C ASP A 233 -14.60 10.63 4.28
N VAL A 234 -14.93 11.93 4.30
CA VAL A 234 -14.03 13.00 4.80
C VAL A 234 -13.72 12.80 6.27
N ALA A 235 -14.73 12.60 7.13
CA ALA A 235 -14.53 12.36 8.56
C ALA A 235 -13.64 11.13 8.83
N THR A 236 -13.77 10.08 8.02
CA THR A 236 -12.90 8.90 8.13
C THR A 236 -11.45 9.22 7.75
N ASN A 237 -11.21 10.04 6.71
CA ASN A 237 -9.86 10.52 6.38
C ASN A 237 -9.27 11.36 7.52
N CYS A 238 -10.06 12.30 8.06
CA CYS A 238 -9.66 13.14 9.18
C CYS A 238 -9.31 12.31 10.42
N PHE A 239 -10.10 11.28 10.72
CA PHE A 239 -9.83 10.37 11.85
C PHE A 239 -8.49 9.65 11.69
N ILE A 240 -8.25 9.05 10.51
CA ILE A 240 -6.99 8.35 10.22
C ILE A 240 -5.79 9.29 10.33
N LEU A 241 -5.92 10.49 9.78
CA LEU A 241 -4.87 11.51 9.84
C LEU A 241 -4.66 12.02 11.27
N GLY A 242 -5.72 12.16 12.05
CA GLY A 242 -5.65 12.50 13.47
C GLY A 242 -4.88 11.46 14.28
N VAL A 243 -5.08 10.16 14.00
CA VAL A 243 -4.26 9.09 14.62
C VAL A 243 -2.80 9.19 14.21
N CYS A 244 -2.52 9.48 12.94
CA CYS A 244 -1.15 9.71 12.46
C CYS A 244 -0.50 10.89 13.23
N ILE A 245 -1.18 12.04 13.32
CA ILE A 245 -0.70 13.21 14.08
C ILE A 245 -0.46 12.85 15.54
N LEU A 246 -1.36 12.09 16.18
CA LEU A 246 -1.19 11.64 17.56
C LEU A 246 0.08 10.80 17.76
N ILE A 247 0.43 9.94 16.79
CA ILE A 247 1.68 9.16 16.83
C ILE A 247 2.90 10.10 16.77
N PHE A 248 2.88 11.11 15.89
CA PHE A 248 3.97 12.10 15.81
C PHE A 248 4.09 12.91 17.10
N VAL A 249 2.98 13.36 17.68
CA VAL A 249 2.96 14.08 18.96
C VAL A 249 3.49 13.19 20.08
N ALA A 250 3.04 11.93 20.18
CA ALA A 250 3.54 11.00 21.16
C ALA A 250 5.05 10.73 21.01
N ALA A 251 5.56 10.65 19.77
CA ALA A 251 6.98 10.53 19.49
C ALA A 251 7.77 11.77 19.95
N LEU A 252 7.26 12.99 19.69
CA LEU A 252 7.87 14.23 20.19
C LEU A 252 7.94 14.26 21.72
N TYR A 253 6.84 13.91 22.40
CA TYR A 253 6.82 13.82 23.86
C TYR A 253 7.81 12.78 24.39
N LEU A 254 7.88 11.61 23.76
CA LEU A 254 8.83 10.57 24.16
C LEU A 254 10.27 11.02 23.97
N GLU A 255 10.58 11.66 22.84
CA GLU A 255 11.89 12.27 22.58
C GLU A 255 12.28 13.26 23.69
N GLN A 256 11.36 14.17 24.04
CA GLN A 256 11.58 15.16 25.09
C GLN A 256 11.81 14.51 26.46
N HIS A 257 11.04 13.47 26.80
CA HIS A 257 11.24 12.72 28.05
C HIS A 257 12.59 11.98 28.07
N CYS A 258 13.03 11.40 26.96
CA CYS A 258 14.35 10.78 26.85
C CYS A 258 15.47 11.80 27.09
N TRP A 259 15.31 13.05 26.63
CA TRP A 259 16.28 14.11 26.89
C TRP A 259 16.29 14.60 28.33
N ILE A 260 15.12 14.76 28.95
CA ILE A 260 15.02 15.14 30.38
C ILE A 260 15.65 14.05 31.26
N PHE A 261 15.36 12.77 30.95
CA PHE A 261 15.95 11.64 31.65
C PHE A 261 17.48 11.63 31.56
N GLU A 262 18.02 11.85 30.36
CA GLU A 262 19.47 11.98 30.14
C GLU A 262 20.08 13.11 30.98
N LYS A 263 19.47 14.30 30.99
CA LYS A 263 19.94 15.45 31.76
C LYS A 263 19.96 15.19 33.27
N ASN A 264 18.95 14.50 33.79
CA ASN A 264 18.86 14.17 35.22
C ASN A 264 19.88 13.11 35.65
N PHE A 265 20.23 12.17 34.75
CA PHE A 265 21.16 11.08 35.07
C PHE A 265 22.63 11.50 34.92
N PHE A 266 22.90 12.44 34.01
CA PHE A 266 24.22 12.99 33.74
C PHE A 266 24.20 14.50 33.94
N PRO A 267 24.11 14.99 35.20
CA PRO A 267 24.16 16.43 35.47
C PRO A 267 25.48 16.99 34.93
N ASP A 268 25.40 18.14 34.24
CA ASP A 268 26.55 18.92 33.79
C ASP A 268 27.35 19.33 35.02
N ASP A 269 28.39 18.56 35.33
CA ASP A 269 29.38 18.90 36.34
C ASP A 269 30.59 19.43 35.57
N ASP A 270 30.85 20.73 35.68
CA ASP A 270 31.72 21.54 34.81
C ASP A 270 33.20 21.11 34.79
N GLY A 271 33.60 20.06 35.54
CA GLY A 271 35.00 19.78 35.85
C GLY A 271 35.72 18.69 35.05
N ASP A 272 35.04 17.67 34.52
CA ASP A 272 35.74 16.42 34.16
C ASP A 272 35.77 16.08 32.66
N VAL A 273 36.94 16.31 32.06
CA VAL A 273 37.36 15.88 30.72
C VAL A 273 37.24 14.35 30.52
N LEU A 274 37.18 13.56 31.59
CA LEU A 274 37.09 12.09 31.52
C LEU A 274 35.67 11.53 31.30
N ARG A 275 34.60 12.35 31.38
CA ARG A 275 33.25 11.94 30.93
C ARG A 275 33.09 11.86 29.40
N PHE A 276 34.17 12.04 28.65
CA PHE A 276 34.18 12.15 27.19
C PHE A 276 33.62 10.92 26.43
N GLN A 277 33.55 9.74 27.05
CA GLN A 277 33.14 8.49 26.39
C GLN A 277 31.69 8.04 26.65
N TRP A 278 31.04 8.47 27.74
CA TRP A 278 29.73 7.93 28.14
C TRP A 278 28.53 8.79 27.73
N ASN A 279 28.74 10.07 27.38
CA ASN A 279 27.70 11.02 26.99
C ASN A 279 27.43 11.06 25.47
N PHE A 280 27.71 9.98 24.72
CA PHE A 280 27.68 10.09 23.27
C PHE A 280 26.24 10.33 22.78
N LEU A 281 25.24 9.54 23.20
CA LEU A 281 23.88 9.61 22.65
C LEU A 281 22.75 8.92 23.47
N PRO A 282 22.73 8.81 24.81
CA PRO A 282 21.79 7.89 25.48
C PRO A 282 20.31 8.20 25.21
N GLY A 283 19.85 9.44 25.31
CA GLY A 283 18.43 9.77 25.11
C GLY A 283 17.98 9.60 23.65
N THR A 284 18.74 10.17 22.71
CA THR A 284 18.41 10.13 21.27
C THR A 284 18.55 8.71 20.69
N SER A 285 19.56 7.94 21.13
CA SER A 285 19.71 6.53 20.73
C SER A 285 18.62 5.65 21.32
N LEU A 286 18.23 5.88 22.59
CA LEU A 286 17.14 5.14 23.21
C LEU A 286 15.82 5.39 22.46
N PHE A 287 15.51 6.65 22.18
CA PHE A 287 14.36 7.02 21.35
C PHE A 287 14.38 6.33 19.99
N ALA A 288 15.50 6.42 19.26
CA ALA A 288 15.65 5.79 17.95
C ALA A 288 15.46 4.27 18.06
N LEU A 289 16.12 3.61 19.02
CA LEU A 289 16.04 2.17 19.25
C LEU A 289 14.61 1.71 19.51
N ILE A 290 13.86 2.40 20.37
CA ILE A 290 12.45 2.07 20.66
C ILE A 290 11.63 2.07 19.36
N PHE A 291 11.75 3.11 18.55
CA PHE A 291 10.98 3.20 17.31
C PHE A 291 11.46 2.24 16.23
N PHE A 292 12.76 1.94 16.15
CA PHE A 292 13.28 0.89 15.27
C PHE A 292 12.71 -0.48 15.62
N VAL A 293 12.67 -0.82 16.92
CA VAL A 293 12.09 -2.08 17.40
C VAL A 293 10.59 -2.12 17.11
N LEU A 294 9.85 -1.04 17.35
CA LEU A 294 8.42 -0.95 17.01
C LEU A 294 8.19 -1.11 15.49
N ALA A 295 8.97 -0.42 14.65
CA ALA A 295 8.89 -0.54 13.19
C ALA A 295 9.17 -1.97 12.73
N ALA A 296 10.20 -2.61 13.30
CA ALA A 296 10.55 -3.99 13.01
C ALA A 296 9.43 -4.94 13.43
N MET A 297 8.88 -4.80 14.64
CA MET A 297 7.77 -5.63 15.13
C MET A 297 6.52 -5.49 14.26
N LEU A 298 6.14 -4.28 13.86
CA LEU A 298 5.00 -4.07 12.96
C LEU A 298 5.24 -4.68 11.58
N SER A 299 6.45 -4.54 11.05
CA SER A 299 6.86 -5.16 9.77
C SER A 299 6.82 -6.69 9.84
N MET A 300 7.33 -7.28 10.92
CA MET A 300 7.33 -8.74 11.14
C MET A 300 5.92 -9.28 11.40
N GLY A 301 5.12 -8.60 12.23
CA GLY A 301 3.73 -8.97 12.50
C GLY A 301 2.89 -9.01 11.23
N ARG A 302 3.11 -8.07 10.32
CA ARG A 302 2.50 -8.09 8.98
C ARG A 302 2.89 -9.32 8.17
N ARG A 303 4.16 -9.71 8.20
CA ARG A 303 4.62 -10.93 7.49
C ARG A 303 3.98 -12.19 8.09
N HIS A 304 3.83 -12.25 9.41
CA HIS A 304 3.26 -13.41 10.10
C HIS A 304 1.75 -13.55 9.84
N ALA A 305 0.96 -12.48 9.97
CA ALA A 305 -0.48 -12.48 9.69
C ALA A 305 -0.81 -12.98 8.27
N ASN A 306 0.13 -12.76 7.35
CA ASN A 306 0.03 -13.14 5.94
C ASN A 306 0.56 -14.55 5.63
N CYS A 307 1.22 -15.21 6.59
CA CYS A 307 1.79 -16.56 6.44
C CYS A 307 0.87 -17.64 7.01
N VAL A 308 -0.05 -17.28 7.92
CA VAL A 308 -1.13 -18.17 8.36
C VAL A 308 -1.98 -18.48 7.12
N LYS A 309 -1.71 -19.66 6.53
CA LYS A 309 -2.41 -20.13 5.34
C LYS A 309 -3.92 -20.04 5.59
N PRO A 310 -4.72 -19.58 4.62
CA PRO A 310 -6.15 -19.80 4.70
C PRO A 310 -6.30 -21.30 4.89
N THR A 311 -6.80 -21.69 6.05
CA THR A 311 -7.17 -23.07 6.36
C THR A 311 -7.94 -23.51 5.13
N SER A 312 -7.36 -24.42 4.36
CA SER A 312 -8.02 -24.95 3.18
C SER A 312 -9.34 -25.46 3.70
N VAL A 313 -10.42 -24.75 3.38
CA VAL A 313 -11.77 -25.27 3.56
C VAL A 313 -11.75 -26.50 2.68
N GLN A 314 -11.45 -27.65 3.30
CA GLN A 314 -11.65 -28.92 2.68
C GLN A 314 -13.12 -28.91 2.27
N PRO A 315 -13.45 -29.16 1.01
CA PRO A 315 -14.84 -29.33 0.63
C PRO A 315 -15.36 -30.55 1.40
N GLU A 316 -15.96 -30.31 2.57
CA GLU A 316 -16.84 -31.23 3.27
C GLU A 316 -18.00 -31.53 2.30
N GLY A 317 -17.90 -32.62 1.54
CA GLY A 317 -18.93 -32.95 0.58
C GLY A 317 -18.59 -33.89 -0.57
N GLN A 318 -17.37 -34.45 -0.65
CA GLN A 318 -17.16 -35.68 -1.43
C GLN A 318 -17.20 -36.91 -0.52
N THR A 319 -18.34 -37.06 0.15
CA THR A 319 -18.73 -38.32 0.77
C THR A 319 -19.05 -39.30 -0.36
N ASN A 320 -18.13 -40.22 -0.62
CA ASN A 320 -18.33 -41.55 -1.20
C ASN A 320 -19.72 -41.82 -1.83
N GLN A 321 -19.93 -41.44 -3.09
CA GLN A 321 -20.81 -42.22 -3.97
C GLN A 321 -19.96 -43.29 -4.66
N SER A 322 -19.62 -44.30 -3.86
CA SER A 322 -19.12 -45.58 -4.35
C SER A 322 -20.31 -46.35 -4.94
N GLY A 323 -20.30 -46.53 -6.26
CA GLY A 323 -20.80 -47.74 -6.91
C GLY A 323 -22.31 -47.95 -6.97
N ALA A 324 -22.95 -47.36 -7.99
CA ALA A 324 -24.09 -47.99 -8.64
C ALA A 324 -23.75 -48.14 -10.14
N ASN A 325 -23.44 -49.38 -10.53
CA ASN A 325 -23.29 -49.80 -11.92
C ASN A 325 -24.56 -49.43 -12.71
N LEU A 326 -24.47 -48.44 -13.59
CA LEU A 326 -25.48 -48.16 -14.60
C LEU A 326 -25.02 -48.78 -15.93
N THR A 327 -25.83 -49.72 -16.40
CA THR A 327 -25.71 -50.45 -17.67
C THR A 327 -25.80 -49.54 -18.90
N PRO A 328 -25.19 -49.90 -20.06
CA PRO A 328 -25.01 -49.02 -21.22
C PRO A 328 -26.24 -48.79 -22.11
N ALA A 329 -27.47 -49.10 -21.66
CA ALA A 329 -28.61 -49.27 -22.57
C ALA A 329 -29.56 -48.06 -22.73
N ASN A 330 -29.27 -46.88 -22.16
CA ASN A 330 -30.25 -45.77 -22.13
C ASN A 330 -29.74 -44.39 -22.55
N GLN A 331 -28.61 -44.30 -23.26
CA GLN A 331 -28.03 -43.00 -23.66
C GLN A 331 -28.47 -42.46 -25.03
N GLU A 332 -29.31 -43.17 -25.80
CA GLU A 332 -29.75 -42.71 -27.13
C GLU A 332 -31.09 -41.93 -27.15
N ALA A 333 -31.80 -41.78 -26.02
CA ALA A 333 -33.13 -41.17 -26.02
C ALA A 333 -33.20 -39.67 -25.65
N GLN A 334 -32.08 -38.99 -25.35
CA GLN A 334 -32.12 -37.61 -24.81
C GLN A 334 -31.54 -36.50 -25.70
N PHE A 335 -31.17 -36.78 -26.96
CA PHE A 335 -30.77 -35.74 -27.94
C PHE A 335 -31.89 -35.42 -28.95
N ALA A 336 -33.14 -35.29 -28.49
CA ALA A 336 -34.18 -34.64 -29.29
C ALA A 336 -34.05 -33.11 -29.12
N ARG A 337 -33.51 -32.45 -30.16
CA ARG A 337 -33.47 -30.97 -30.27
C ARG A 337 -34.90 -30.41 -30.18
N PRO A 338 -35.19 -29.43 -29.31
CA PRO A 338 -36.40 -28.65 -29.46
C PRO A 338 -36.32 -27.80 -30.73
N ALA A 339 -37.40 -27.81 -31.50
CA ALA A 339 -37.57 -27.04 -32.72
C ALA A 339 -37.44 -25.53 -32.44
N SER A 340 -36.70 -24.85 -33.31
CA SER A 340 -36.52 -23.40 -33.30
C SER A 340 -37.86 -22.66 -33.46
N PRO A 341 -38.14 -21.61 -32.69
CA PRO A 341 -39.28 -20.75 -32.95
C PRO A 341 -39.06 -19.93 -34.23
N GLN A 342 -40.01 -20.04 -35.17
CA GLN A 342 -40.08 -19.17 -36.35
C GLN A 342 -40.37 -17.73 -35.90
N LEU A 343 -39.51 -16.79 -36.28
CA LEU A 343 -39.75 -15.36 -36.14
C LEU A 343 -40.77 -14.90 -37.20
N PRO A 344 -41.79 -14.10 -36.84
CA PRO A 344 -42.73 -13.52 -37.79
C PRO A 344 -42.04 -12.47 -38.67
N GLY A 345 -42.43 -12.48 -39.95
CA GLY A 345 -41.88 -11.64 -41.00
C GLY A 345 -42.05 -10.15 -40.74
N VAL A 346 -41.00 -9.40 -41.06
CA VAL A 346 -40.99 -7.95 -41.15
C VAL A 346 -41.36 -7.60 -42.60
N GLU A 347 -42.51 -6.95 -42.79
CA GLU A 347 -42.89 -6.31 -44.06
C GLU A 347 -42.04 -5.05 -44.32
N PRO A 348 -41.67 -4.77 -45.57
CA PRO A 348 -40.95 -3.56 -45.93
C PRO A 348 -41.90 -2.35 -46.07
N LEU A 349 -41.46 -1.21 -45.55
CA LEU A 349 -41.93 0.13 -45.90
C LEU A 349 -40.79 0.90 -46.57
#